data_AF-A0A5E7V897-F1
#
_entry.id   AF-A0A5E7V897-F1
#
_cell.length_a   1.000
_cell.length_b   1.000
_cell.length_c   1.000
_cell.angle_alpha   90.00
_cell.angle_beta   90.00
_cell.angle_gamma   90.00
#
_symmetry.space_group_name_H-M   'P 1'
#
loop_
_entity.id
_entity.type
_entity.pdbx_description
1 polymer ?
#
loop_
_entity_poly.entity_id
_entity_poly.type
_entity_poly.pdbx_seq_one_letter_code
_entity_poly.pdbx_strand_id
1 'polypeptide(L)'
;MGTIQVKPWGEGQGDYVLIEESDFNSDFHELLGDASSGGDGKAKLTAAEIKAKLTAANIDFKGNASRESLQALLDDHEAAVVAVKTSLTEKGIEFAEDADLVALQALLDAAV
;
A
#
# COMPACT_ATOMS: atom_id res chain seq x y z
N MET A 1 -16.26 6.78 -30.39
CA MET A 1 -17.14 6.15 -29.39
C MET A 1 -16.27 5.16 -28.64
N GLY A 2 -15.51 5.65 -27.67
CA GLY A 2 -14.80 4.77 -26.75
C GLY A 2 -15.73 4.43 -25.60
N THR A 3 -15.68 3.17 -25.19
CA THR A 3 -16.41 2.67 -24.03
C THR A 3 -15.38 2.37 -22.95
N ILE A 4 -15.67 2.77 -21.72
CA ILE A 4 -14.85 2.50 -20.55
C ILE A 4 -15.54 1.49 -19.64
N GLN A 5 -14.74 0.72 -18.92
CA GLN A 5 -15.23 -0.18 -17.88
C GLN A 5 -15.28 0.58 -16.56
N VAL A 6 -16.37 0.42 -15.82
CA VAL A 6 -16.60 1.04 -14.52
C VAL A 6 -17.16 0.02 -13.53
N LYS A 7 -17.05 0.32 -12.24
CA LYS A 7 -17.52 -0.53 -11.14
C LYS A 7 -19.04 -0.65 -11.16
N PRO A 8 -19.60 -1.83 -10.85
CA PRO A 8 -21.03 -2.00 -10.74
C PRO A 8 -21.58 -1.17 -9.57
N TRP A 9 -22.71 -0.51 -9.79
CA TRP A 9 -23.40 0.33 -8.79
C TRP A 9 -24.79 -0.21 -8.41
N GLY A 10 -25.15 -1.40 -8.88
CA GLY A 10 -26.42 -2.05 -8.53
C GLY A 10 -26.31 -3.57 -8.49
N GLU A 11 -27.14 -4.22 -7.69
CA GLU A 11 -27.25 -5.68 -7.66
C GLU A 11 -27.77 -6.19 -9.02
N GLY A 12 -26.98 -7.04 -9.67
CA GLY A 12 -27.29 -7.64 -10.97
C GLY A 12 -26.48 -7.13 -12.17
N GLN A 13 -25.53 -6.22 -11.96
CA GLN A 13 -24.72 -5.62 -13.04
C GLN A 13 -23.44 -6.41 -13.42
N GLY A 14 -23.16 -7.54 -12.77
CA GLY A 14 -21.97 -8.37 -13.04
C GLY A 14 -20.69 -7.82 -12.39
N ASP A 15 -19.52 -8.24 -12.88
CA ASP A 15 -18.20 -7.83 -12.36
C ASP A 15 -17.82 -6.38 -12.74
N TYR A 16 -18.38 -5.87 -13.86
CA TYR A 16 -18.13 -4.52 -14.37
C TYR A 16 -19.28 -4.04 -15.28
N VAL A 17 -19.41 -2.72 -15.43
CA VAL A 17 -20.35 -2.08 -16.37
C VAL A 17 -19.56 -1.37 -17.47
N LEU A 18 -19.98 -1.50 -18.73
CA LEU A 18 -19.43 -0.71 -19.83
C LEU A 18 -20.30 0.53 -20.03
N ILE A 19 -19.69 1.71 -19.95
CA ILE A 19 -20.34 2.97 -20.26
C ILE A 19 -19.56 3.70 -21.34
N GLU A 20 -20.21 4.67 -22.00
CA GLU A 20 -19.49 5.58 -22.90
C GLU A 20 -18.66 6.58 -22.09
N GLU A 21 -17.53 7.03 -22.65
CA GLU A 21 -16.69 8.06 -22.02
C GLU A 21 -17.45 9.34 -21.68
N SER A 22 -18.44 9.72 -22.51
CA SER A 22 -19.29 10.89 -22.30
C SER A 22 -20.25 10.76 -21.12
N ASP A 23 -20.57 9.53 -20.71
CA ASP A 23 -21.43 9.20 -19.58
C ASP A 23 -20.63 8.96 -18.29
N PHE A 24 -19.30 9.03 -18.36
CA PHE A 24 -18.47 8.93 -17.17
C PHE A 24 -18.72 10.11 -16.23
N ASN A 25 -19.09 9.79 -14.99
CA ASN A 25 -19.25 10.77 -13.94
C ASN A 25 -18.44 10.29 -12.74
N SER A 26 -17.35 10.99 -12.40
CA SER A 26 -16.46 10.59 -11.30
C SER A 26 -17.12 10.56 -9.91
N ASP A 27 -18.29 11.18 -9.75
CA ASP A 27 -19.05 11.16 -8.50
C ASP A 27 -19.91 9.87 -8.36
N PHE A 28 -20.25 9.22 -9.49
CA PHE A 28 -21.16 8.07 -9.53
C PHE A 28 -20.53 6.80 -10.15
N HIS A 29 -19.53 6.95 -11.02
CA HIS A 29 -18.84 5.91 -11.77
C HIS A 29 -17.37 5.85 -11.35
N GLU A 30 -16.91 4.67 -10.92
CA GLU A 30 -15.50 4.39 -10.62
C GLU A 30 -14.89 3.59 -11.79
N LEU A 31 -13.87 4.11 -12.47
CA LEU A 31 -13.21 3.45 -13.59
C LEU A 31 -12.55 2.12 -13.17
N LEU A 32 -12.90 1.06 -13.87
CA LEU A 32 -12.42 -0.31 -13.62
C LEU A 32 -11.31 -0.71 -14.62
N GLY A 33 -11.10 0.07 -15.69
CA GLY A 33 -10.28 -0.35 -16.83
C GLY A 33 -9.56 0.73 -17.64
N ASP A 34 -9.22 1.90 -17.07
CA ASP A 34 -8.13 2.73 -17.63
C ASP A 34 -6.83 2.49 -16.85
N ALA A 35 -5.73 2.31 -17.58
CA ALA A 35 -4.53 1.59 -17.17
C ALA A 35 -3.57 2.35 -16.23
N SER A 36 -4.08 3.06 -15.23
CA SER A 36 -3.28 3.64 -14.14
C SER A 36 -4.15 3.91 -12.90
N SER A 37 -3.88 3.14 -11.83
CA SER A 37 -4.43 3.30 -10.48
C SER A 37 -5.92 3.01 -10.26
N GLY A 38 -6.21 2.30 -9.15
CA GLY A 38 -7.50 2.41 -8.47
C GLY A 38 -8.37 1.15 -8.38
N GLY A 39 -7.79 -0.01 -8.06
CA GLY A 39 -8.55 -1.16 -7.57
C GLY A 39 -8.58 -1.18 -6.04
N ASP A 40 -9.49 -0.43 -5.42
CA ASP A 40 -9.72 -0.50 -3.98
C ASP A 40 -10.62 -1.70 -3.63
N GLY A 41 -9.93 -2.83 -3.43
CA GLY A 41 -10.39 -3.98 -2.67
C GLY A 41 -9.18 -4.56 -1.94
N LYS A 42 -8.70 -3.86 -0.90
CA LYS A 42 -7.33 -3.98 -0.35
C LYS A 42 -6.30 -3.83 -1.48
N ALA A 43 -5.96 -2.59 -1.83
CA ALA A 43 -4.97 -2.30 -2.86
C ALA A 43 -3.75 -3.21 -2.70
N LYS A 44 -3.74 -4.29 -3.49
CA LYS A 44 -2.70 -5.30 -3.46
C LYS A 44 -1.55 -4.61 -4.16
N LEU A 45 -0.76 -3.80 -3.43
CA LEU A 45 0.43 -3.08 -3.90
C LEU A 45 1.09 -3.94 -4.97
N THR A 46 1.19 -3.43 -6.20
CA THR A 46 1.72 -4.23 -7.29
C THR A 46 3.15 -4.63 -6.95
N ALA A 47 3.69 -5.67 -7.59
CA ALA A 47 5.09 -6.04 -7.36
C ALA A 47 6.03 -4.85 -7.62
N ALA A 48 5.67 -3.92 -8.51
CA ALA A 48 6.42 -2.68 -8.72
C ALA A 48 6.31 -1.73 -7.52
N GLU A 49 5.11 -1.49 -6.99
CA GLU A 49 4.89 -0.63 -5.82
C GLU A 49 5.57 -1.17 -4.56
N ILE A 50 5.49 -2.49 -4.33
CA ILE A 50 6.17 -3.11 -3.19
C ILE A 50 7.68 -2.93 -3.34
N LYS A 51 8.24 -3.15 -4.53
CA LYS A 51 9.66 -2.91 -4.80
C LYS A 51 10.02 -1.43 -4.61
N ALA A 52 9.16 -0.50 -5.02
CA ALA A 52 9.37 0.92 -4.82
C ALA A 52 9.41 1.28 -3.34
N LYS A 53 8.48 0.75 -2.54
CA LYS A 53 8.46 0.92 -1.08
C LYS A 53 9.67 0.30 -0.40
N LEU A 54 10.04 -0.94 -0.75
CA LEU A 54 11.23 -1.59 -0.21
C LEU A 54 12.49 -0.79 -0.56
N THR A 55 12.61 -0.29 -1.79
CA THR A 55 13.74 0.55 -2.21
C THR A 55 13.75 1.88 -1.46
N ALA A 56 12.59 2.52 -1.28
CA ALA A 56 12.46 3.76 -0.53
C ALA A 56 12.83 3.59 0.95
N ALA A 57 12.45 2.45 1.54
CA ALA A 57 12.83 2.04 2.89
C ALA A 57 14.27 1.49 2.98
N ASN A 58 15.04 1.51 1.88
CA ASN A 58 16.40 0.99 1.79
C ASN A 58 16.53 -0.51 2.17
N ILE A 59 15.46 -1.28 1.97
CA ILE A 59 15.40 -2.71 2.25
C ILE A 59 15.86 -3.46 1.01
N ASP A 60 16.96 -4.19 1.12
CA ASP A 60 17.47 -5.01 0.03
C ASP A 60 16.53 -6.20 -0.23
N PHE A 61 16.15 -6.39 -1.49
CA PHE A 61 15.34 -7.52 -1.92
C PHE A 61 15.90 -8.15 -3.18
N LYS A 62 15.70 -9.45 -3.33
CA LYS A 62 16.11 -10.16 -4.54
C LYS A 62 15.25 -9.71 -5.72
N GLY A 63 15.85 -9.24 -6.81
CA GLY A 63 15.12 -8.75 -7.98
C GLY A 63 14.15 -9.76 -8.62
N ASN A 64 14.40 -11.07 -8.42
CA ASN A 64 13.52 -12.17 -8.83
C ASN A 64 12.54 -12.66 -7.76
N ALA A 65 12.50 -12.03 -6.58
CA ALA A 65 11.62 -12.43 -5.49
C ALA A 65 10.16 -12.34 -5.94
N SER A 66 9.36 -13.31 -5.51
CA SER A 66 7.92 -13.33 -5.74
C SER A 66 7.27 -12.14 -5.06
N ARG A 67 6.18 -11.65 -5.65
CA ARG A 67 5.35 -10.58 -5.10
C ARG A 67 4.97 -10.83 -3.63
N GLU A 68 4.70 -12.07 -3.26
CA GLU A 68 4.41 -12.47 -1.88
C GLU A 68 5.61 -12.29 -0.95
N SER A 69 6.81 -12.68 -1.38
CA SER A 69 8.05 -12.50 -0.60
C SER A 69 8.39 -11.03 -0.41
N LEU A 70 8.17 -10.21 -1.44
CA LEU A 70 8.36 -8.76 -1.36
C LEU A 70 7.36 -8.13 -0.40
N GLN A 71 6.09 -8.54 -0.48
CA GLN A 71 5.04 -8.06 0.43
C GLN A 71 5.37 -8.44 1.87
N ALA A 72 5.78 -9.69 2.11
CA ALA A 72 6.16 -10.16 3.44
C ALA A 72 7.33 -9.36 4.01
N LEU A 73 8.33 -9.01 3.18
CA LEU A 73 9.46 -8.18 3.62
C LEU A 73 9.02 -6.78 4.05
N LEU A 74 8.09 -6.18 3.31
CA LEU A 74 7.56 -4.86 3.63
C LEU A 74 6.72 -4.90 4.91
N ASP A 75 5.83 -5.88 5.01
CA ASP A 75 4.95 -6.08 6.16
C ASP A 75 5.76 -6.38 7.44
N ASP A 76 6.78 -7.22 7.34
CA ASP A 76 7.71 -7.53 8.43
C ASP A 76 8.47 -6.27 8.90
N HIS A 77 8.95 -5.45 7.97
CA HIS A 77 9.60 -4.18 8.30
C HIS A 77 8.63 -3.18 8.95
N GLU A 78 7.43 -3.00 8.40
CA GLU A 78 6.40 -2.12 8.98
C GLU A 78 5.98 -2.63 10.37
N ALA A 79 5.83 -3.95 10.55
CA ALA A 79 5.54 -4.57 11.84
C ALA A 79 6.68 -4.33 12.85
N ALA A 80 7.94 -4.44 12.43
CA ALA A 80 9.10 -4.14 13.28
C ALA A 80 9.12 -2.65 13.70
N VAL A 81 8.86 -1.73 12.76
CA VAL A 81 8.73 -0.30 13.09
C VAL A 81 7.64 -0.07 14.13
N VAL A 82 6.44 -0.64 13.92
CA VAL A 82 5.32 -0.50 14.86
C VAL A 82 5.66 -1.09 16.22
N ALA A 83 6.27 -2.27 16.27
CA ALA A 83 6.68 -2.91 17.53
C ALA A 83 7.66 -2.04 18.34
N VAL A 84 8.66 -1.46 17.67
CA VAL A 84 9.62 -0.55 18.31
C VAL A 84 8.93 0.73 18.77
N LYS A 85 8.07 1.34 17.94
CA LYS A 85 7.27 2.53 18.31
C LYS A 85 6.41 2.27 19.54
N THR A 86 5.77 1.10 19.62
CA THR A 86 5.02 0.68 20.81
C THR A 86 5.92 0.60 22.03
N SER A 87 7.07 -0.07 21.94
CA SER A 87 8.01 -0.20 23.07
C SER A 87 8.56 1.16 23.54
N LEU A 88 8.84 2.08 22.62
CA LEU A 88 9.24 3.45 22.94
C LEU A 88 8.11 4.20 23.67
N THR A 89 6.87 4.06 23.18
CA THR A 89 5.69 4.68 23.78
C THR A 89 5.43 4.14 25.18
N GLU A 90 5.57 2.82 25.39
CA GLU A 90 5.44 2.18 26.71
C GLU A 90 6.50 2.66 27.70
N LYS A 91 7.70 2.99 27.21
CA LYS A 91 8.77 3.61 28.01
C LYS A 91 8.61 5.13 28.17
N GLY A 92 7.61 5.74 27.53
CA GLY A 92 7.37 7.18 27.55
C GLY A 92 8.40 8.00 26.77
N ILE A 93 9.01 7.41 25.74
CA ILE A 93 10.03 8.05 24.90
C ILE A 93 9.35 8.67 23.69
N GLU A 94 9.55 9.97 23.50
CA GLU A 94 9.08 10.68 22.30
C GLU A 94 9.96 10.36 21.09
N PHE A 95 9.33 10.06 19.95
CA PHE A 95 10.00 9.80 18.68
C PHE A 95 9.26 10.47 17.53
N ALA A 96 9.98 10.79 16.45
CA ALA A 96 9.36 11.32 15.24
C ALA A 96 8.64 10.20 14.48
N GLU A 97 7.46 10.49 13.93
CA GLU A 97 6.67 9.50 13.18
C GLU A 97 7.37 9.05 11.88
N ASP A 98 8.15 9.95 11.28
CA ASP A 98 9.01 9.72 10.12
C ASP A 98 10.41 9.18 10.48
N ALA A 99 10.69 8.86 11.76
CA ALA A 99 11.96 8.26 12.13
C ALA A 99 12.10 6.85 11.54
N ASP A 100 13.25 6.58 10.91
CA ASP A 100 13.59 5.26 10.40
C ASP A 100 13.68 4.23 11.53
N LEU A 101 13.49 2.95 11.18
CA LEU A 101 13.60 1.82 12.12
C LEU A 101 14.91 1.86 12.91
N VAL A 102 16.02 2.25 12.27
CA VAL A 102 17.34 2.36 12.93
C VAL A 102 17.33 3.42 14.03
N ALA A 103 16.75 4.60 13.78
CA ALA A 103 16.68 5.68 14.75
C ALA A 103 15.76 5.31 15.92
N LEU A 104 14.59 4.72 15.62
CA LEU A 104 13.65 4.21 16.62
C LEU A 104 14.30 3.13 17.49
N GLN A 105 15.01 2.17 16.87
CA GLN A 105 15.66 1.09 17.59
C GLN A 105 16.83 1.60 18.45
N ALA A 106 17.58 2.61 17.99
CA ALA A 106 18.65 3.22 18.78
C ALA A 106 18.10 3.96 20.01
N LEU A 107 16.95 4.64 19.88
CA LEU A 107 16.27 5.25 21.03
C LEU A 107 15.81 4.20 22.04
N LEU A 108 15.33 3.05 21.56
CA LEU A 108 14.87 1.97 22.42
C LEU A 108 16.03 1.30 23.16
N ASP A 109 17.15 1.08 22.48
CA ASP A 109 18.38 0.51 23.07
C ASP A 109 19.04 1.48 24.06
N ALA A 110 19.04 2.79 23.76
CA ALA A 110 19.53 3.79 24.71
C ALA A 110 18.69 3.88 26.00
N ALA A 111 17.47 3.34 25.99
CA ALA A 111 16.54 3.37 27.11
C ALA A 111 16.28 1.98 27.74
N VAL A 112 17.02 0.94 27.32
CA VAL A 112 17.01 -0.40 27.95
C VAL A 112 18.03 -0.48 29.07
#